data_AF-A0A8D8EVI8-F1
#
_entry.id   AF-A0A8D8EVI8-F1
#
_cell.length_a   1.000
_cell.length_b   1.000
_cell.length_c   1.000
_cell.angle_alpha   90.00
_cell.angle_beta   90.00
_cell.angle_gamma   90.00
#
_symmetry.space_group_name_H-M   'P 1'
#
loop_
_entity.id
_entity.type
_entity.pdbx_description
1 polymer ?
#
loop_
_entity_poly.entity_id
_entity_poly.type
_entity_poly.pdbx_seq_one_letter_code
_entity_poly.pdbx_strand_id
1 'polypeptide(L)'
;NPSYQFGFDVKDDEFTNYQNRKEQREGNVIKGSYSVVDSDGFIRTVTYTADPKEGFKAEVSRQPTDIVVKIPKPIPEYQQQSGPVQHQQPRIQSQPQKV
;
A
#
# COMPACT_ATOMS: atom_id res chain seq x y z
N ASN A 1 27.43 13.93 9.55
CA ASN A 1 26.67 13.31 8.44
C ASN A 1 25.53 12.50 8.98
N PRO A 2 24.27 12.75 8.54
CA PRO A 2 23.13 11.94 8.94
C PRO A 2 23.26 10.52 8.40
N SER A 3 22.76 9.53 9.15
CA SER A 3 22.69 8.14 8.72
C SER A 3 21.47 7.44 9.32
N TYR A 4 20.95 6.45 8.62
CA TYR A 4 19.94 5.51 9.14
C TYR A 4 20.04 4.18 8.41
N GLN A 5 19.44 3.17 9.01
CA GLN A 5 19.18 1.89 8.38
C GLN A 5 17.84 1.36 8.88
N PHE A 6 17.02 0.83 7.97
CA PHE A 6 15.81 0.11 8.33
C PHE A 6 15.56 -1.05 7.38
N GLY A 7 14.76 -2.00 7.82
CA GLY A 7 14.23 -3.04 6.97
C GLY A 7 13.07 -3.77 7.62
N PHE A 8 12.29 -4.44 6.80
CA PHE A 8 11.19 -5.29 7.24
C PHE A 8 10.93 -6.39 6.22
N ASP A 9 10.26 -7.44 6.70
CA ASP A 9 9.78 -8.56 5.91
C ASP A 9 8.32 -8.84 6.30
N VAL A 10 7.47 -9.00 5.30
CA VAL A 10 6.07 -9.43 5.44
C VAL A 10 5.96 -10.82 4.81
N LYS A 11 5.47 -11.77 5.59
CA LYS A 11 5.20 -13.15 5.17
C LYS A 11 3.81 -13.51 5.66
N ASP A 12 2.85 -13.40 4.74
CA ASP A 12 1.44 -13.63 5.01
C ASP A 12 0.90 -14.63 3.98
N ASP A 13 0.84 -15.89 4.40
CA ASP A 13 0.38 -17.01 3.60
C ASP A 13 -1.15 -16.99 3.42
N GLU A 14 -1.88 -16.32 4.32
CA GLU A 14 -3.33 -16.23 4.27
C GLU A 14 -3.76 -15.39 3.07
N PHE A 15 -3.19 -14.19 2.93
CA PHE A 15 -3.49 -13.26 1.85
C PHE A 15 -2.45 -13.26 0.73
N THR A 16 -1.47 -14.16 0.79
CA THR A 16 -0.36 -14.28 -0.17
C THR A 16 0.42 -12.97 -0.35
N ASN A 17 0.57 -12.24 0.76
CA ASN A 17 1.28 -10.98 0.79
C ASN A 17 2.72 -11.21 1.25
N TYR A 18 3.62 -11.27 0.28
CA TYR A 18 5.05 -11.40 0.53
C TYR A 18 5.77 -10.14 0.03
N GLN A 19 6.37 -9.41 0.95
CA GLN A 19 7.10 -8.18 0.66
C GLN A 19 8.32 -8.09 1.55
N ASN A 20 9.37 -7.45 1.06
CA ASN A 20 10.46 -7.01 1.92
C ASN A 20 10.97 -5.65 1.47
N ARG A 21 11.61 -4.95 2.39
CA ARG A 21 12.36 -3.73 2.08
C ARG A 21 13.55 -3.62 3.01
N LYS A 22 14.65 -3.12 2.46
CA LYS A 22 15.80 -2.64 3.23
C LYS A 22 16.29 -1.34 2.61
N GLU A 23 16.67 -0.39 3.45
CA GLU A 23 17.20 0.88 3.00
C GLU A 23 18.19 1.42 4.02
N GLN A 24 19.24 2.05 3.52
CA GLN A 24 20.21 2.75 4.33
C GLN A 24 20.55 4.10 3.72
N ARG A 25 20.90 5.04 4.58
CA ARG A 25 21.42 6.35 4.19
C ARG A 25 22.77 6.57 4.84
N GLU A 26 23.71 7.05 4.02
CA GLU A 26 25.01 7.53 4.46
C GLU A 26 25.23 8.93 3.88
N GLY A 27 25.14 9.95 4.74
CA GLY A 27 25.27 11.35 4.31
C GLY A 27 24.15 11.75 3.36
N ASN A 28 24.48 11.92 2.08
CA ASN A 28 23.54 12.28 1.01
C ASN A 28 23.24 11.14 0.03
N VAL A 29 23.75 9.93 0.31
CA VAL A 29 23.51 8.75 -0.52
C VAL A 29 22.51 7.84 0.17
N ILE A 30 21.43 7.47 -0.52
CA ILE A 30 20.48 6.46 -0.09
C ILE A 30 20.64 5.25 -1.00
N LYS A 31 20.67 4.05 -0.41
CA LYS A 31 20.63 2.78 -1.15
C LYS A 31 19.60 1.88 -0.52
N GLY A 32 18.86 1.14 -1.35
CA GLY A 32 17.89 0.20 -0.85
C GLY A 32 17.41 -0.78 -1.89
N SER A 33 16.60 -1.71 -1.43
CA SER A 33 15.84 -2.61 -2.30
C SER A 33 14.50 -2.92 -1.67
N TYR A 34 13.49 -3.13 -2.50
CA TYR A 34 12.25 -3.76 -2.07
C TYR A 34 11.85 -4.87 -3.03
N SER A 35 11.09 -5.85 -2.55
CA SER A 35 10.47 -6.86 -3.40
C SER A 35 9.02 -7.11 -3.01
N VAL A 36 8.22 -7.54 -3.98
CA VAL A 36 6.82 -7.91 -3.83
C VAL A 36 6.47 -9.04 -4.78
N VAL A 37 5.59 -9.94 -4.35
CA VAL A 37 4.93 -10.90 -5.24
C VAL A 37 3.79 -10.18 -5.97
N ASP A 38 3.91 -10.07 -7.29
CA ASP A 38 2.88 -9.55 -8.18
C ASP A 38 1.73 -10.56 -8.35
N SER A 39 0.56 -10.06 -8.72
CA SER A 39 -0.67 -10.85 -8.87
C SER A 39 -0.62 -11.95 -9.94
N ASP A 40 0.35 -11.90 -10.85
CA ASP A 40 0.57 -12.89 -11.90
C ASP A 40 1.66 -13.93 -11.53
N GLY A 41 2.06 -14.00 -10.25
CA GLY A 41 3.00 -15.02 -9.77
C GLY A 41 4.46 -14.71 -10.10
N PHE A 42 4.83 -13.43 -10.19
CA PHE A 42 6.22 -13.00 -10.31
C PHE A 42 6.68 -12.24 -9.08
N ILE A 43 7.93 -12.42 -8.69
CA ILE A 43 8.58 -11.53 -7.73
C ILE A 43 9.18 -10.37 -8.52
N ARG A 44 8.72 -9.16 -8.24
CA ARG A 44 9.39 -7.93 -8.69
C ARG A 44 10.31 -7.44 -7.59
N THR A 45 11.59 -7.28 -7.91
CA THR A 45 12.60 -6.68 -7.03
C THR A 45 13.11 -5.40 -7.66
N VAL A 46 13.09 -4.31 -6.89
CA VAL A 46 13.65 -3.02 -7.29
C VAL A 46 14.82 -2.70 -6.38
N THR A 47 15.99 -2.52 -6.97
CA THR A 47 17.20 -2.03 -6.30
C THR A 47 17.43 -0.59 -6.71
N TYR A 48 17.65 0.31 -5.76
CA TYR A 48 17.73 1.73 -6.04
C TYR A 48 18.87 2.43 -5.30
N THR A 49 19.35 3.52 -5.90
CA THR A 49 20.31 4.47 -5.32
C THR A 49 19.81 5.89 -5.57
N ALA A 50 19.96 6.78 -4.60
CA ALA A 50 19.76 8.21 -4.77
C ALA A 50 20.97 8.97 -4.25
N ASP A 51 21.55 9.85 -5.07
CA ASP A 51 22.67 10.70 -4.68
C ASP A 51 22.62 12.09 -5.37
N PRO A 52 23.39 13.08 -4.89
CA PRO A 52 23.35 14.44 -5.44
C PRO A 52 23.92 14.61 -6.85
N LYS A 53 24.72 13.66 -7.33
CA LYS A 53 25.41 13.75 -8.63
C LYS A 53 24.54 13.15 -9.73
N GLU A 54 24.00 11.97 -9.49
CA GLU A 54 23.34 11.13 -10.49
C GLU A 54 21.81 11.08 -10.29
N GLY A 55 21.30 11.69 -9.22
CA GLY A 55 19.88 11.66 -8.88
C GLY A 55 19.42 10.28 -8.43
N PHE A 56 18.15 9.97 -8.66
CA PHE A 56 17.58 8.65 -8.36
C PHE A 56 17.75 7.70 -9.55
N LYS A 57 18.26 6.50 -9.29
CA LYS A 57 18.40 5.41 -10.24
C LYS A 57 17.87 4.12 -9.64
N ALA A 58 17.21 3.31 -10.46
CA ALA A 58 16.70 2.02 -10.05
C ALA A 58 16.84 0.97 -11.15
N GLU A 59 17.09 -0.26 -10.72
CA GLU A 59 17.08 -1.45 -11.55
C GLU A 59 15.93 -2.34 -11.08
N VAL A 60 15.10 -2.77 -12.03
CA VAL A 60 13.96 -3.64 -11.77
C VAL A 60 14.25 -5.00 -12.36
N SER A 61 14.15 -6.04 -11.53
CA SER A 61 14.20 -7.43 -11.96
C SER A 61 12.86 -8.10 -11.64
N ARG A 62 12.47 -9.04 -12.49
CA ARG A 62 11.22 -9.76 -12.35
C ARG A 62 11.44 -11.23 -12.67
N GLN A 63 11.10 -12.11 -11.74
CA GLN A 63 11.33 -13.55 -11.86
C GLN A 63 10.06 -14.32 -11.49
N PRO A 64 9.72 -15.41 -12.20
CA PRO A 64 8.56 -16.24 -11.85
C PRO A 64 8.78 -16.89 -10.48
N THR A 65 7.68 -17.16 -9.77
CA THR A 65 7.68 -17.87 -8.49
C THR A 65 6.57 -18.94 -8.46
N ASP A 66 6.74 -19.95 -7.61
CA ASP A 66 5.73 -20.99 -7.39
C ASP A 66 4.58 -20.52 -6.45
N ILE A 67 4.60 -19.26 -6.01
CA ILE A 67 3.56 -18.67 -5.17
C ILE A 67 2.30 -18.42 -6.01
N VAL A 68 1.23 -19.15 -5.69
CA VAL A 68 -0.11 -18.93 -6.27
C VAL A 68 -0.82 -17.83 -5.49
N VAL A 69 -0.98 -16.66 -6.11
CA VAL A 69 -1.64 -15.50 -5.47
C VAL A 69 -3.14 -15.76 -5.30
N LYS A 70 -3.65 -15.60 -4.07
CA LYS A 70 -5.07 -15.68 -3.78
C LYS A 70 -5.74 -14.35 -4.12
N ILE A 71 -6.55 -14.36 -5.18
CA ILE A 71 -7.35 -13.19 -5.55
C ILE A 71 -8.66 -13.22 -4.76
N PRO A 72 -8.94 -12.24 -3.87
CA PRO A 72 -10.20 -12.18 -3.16
C PRO A 72 -11.34 -12.01 -4.16
N LYS A 73 -12.38 -12.84 -4.04
CA LYS A 73 -13.61 -12.66 -4.81
C LYS A 73 -14.36 -11.45 -4.24
N PRO A 74 -14.84 -10.52 -5.07
CA PRO A 74 -15.75 -9.47 -4.59
C PRO A 74 -16.92 -10.13 -3.86
N ILE A 75 -17.26 -9.64 -2.66
CA ILE A 75 -18.47 -10.07 -1.97
C ILE A 75 -19.63 -9.60 -2.86
N PRO A 76 -20.56 -10.49 -3.28
CA PRO A 76 -21.71 -10.05 -4.05
C PRO A 76 -22.47 -9.01 -3.23
N GLU A 77 -22.70 -7.83 -3.81
CA GLU A 77 -23.61 -6.84 -3.25
C GLU A 77 -24.98 -7.50 -3.15
N TYR A 78 -25.37 -7.93 -1.95
CA TYR A 78 -26.77 -8.18 -1.68
C TYR A 78 -27.49 -6.88 -1.97
N GLN A 79 -28.36 -6.89 -2.97
CA GLN A 79 -29.19 -5.74 -3.32
C GLN A 79 -29.82 -5.21 -2.03
N GLN A 80 -29.38 -4.04 -1.59
CA GLN A 80 -30.14 -3.28 -0.61
C GLN A 80 -31.49 -3.05 -1.26
N GLN A 81 -32.51 -3.76 -0.78
CA GLN A 81 -33.87 -3.58 -1.22
C GLN A 81 -34.17 -2.09 -1.11
N SER A 82 -34.43 -1.47 -2.26
CA SER A 82 -34.87 -0.09 -2.39
C SER A 82 -36.26 0.04 -1.76
N GLY A 83 -36.31 0.10 -0.43
CA GLY A 83 -37.43 0.67 0.30
C GLY A 83 -37.35 2.19 0.18
N PRO A 84 -38.49 2.90 0.03
CA PRO A 84 -38.46 4.35 -0.12
C PRO A 84 -37.90 4.99 1.15
N VAL A 85 -36.72 5.62 1.03
CA VAL A 85 -36.19 6.51 2.06
C VAL A 85 -37.05 7.76 2.06
N GLN A 86 -38.08 7.79 2.91
CA GLN A 86 -38.79 9.03 3.23
C GLN A 86 -37.80 9.97 3.94
N HIS A 87 -37.25 10.90 3.17
CA HIS A 87 -36.50 12.02 3.72
C HIS A 87 -37.48 12.90 4.51
N GLN A 88 -37.57 12.70 5.82
CA GLN A 88 -38.12 13.73 6.70
C GLN A 88 -37.09 14.84 6.79
N GLN A 89 -37.41 16.01 6.24
CA GLN A 89 -36.61 17.22 6.43
C GLN A 89 -36.51 17.51 7.94
N PRO A 90 -35.31 17.81 8.48
CA PRO A 90 -35.21 18.31 9.84
C PRO A 90 -35.97 19.64 9.94
N ARG A 91 -36.98 19.72 10.81
CA ARG A 91 -37.52 21.01 11.21
C ARG A 91 -36.43 21.73 12.00
N ILE A 92 -35.89 22.82 11.45
CA ILE A 92 -35.05 23.75 12.21
C ILE A 92 -35.96 24.42 13.23
N GLN A 93 -35.88 23.96 14.48
CA GLN A 93 -36.54 24.61 15.60
C GLN A 93 -35.63 25.74 16.09
N SER A 94 -35.93 26.97 15.66
CA SER A 94 -35.29 28.17 16.19
C SER A 94 -35.66 28.32 17.67
N GLN A 95 -34.72 28.03 18.57
CA GLN A 95 -34.84 28.41 19.99
C GLN A 95 -34.44 29.89 20.13
N PRO A 96 -35.24 30.73 20.81
CA PRO A 96 -34.83 32.09 21.10
C PRO A 96 -33.75 32.08 22.19
N GLN A 97 -32.62 32.75 21.92
CA GLN A 97 -31.62 33.07 22.94
C GLN A 97 -32.25 34.01 23.98
N LYS A 98 -32.19 33.65 25.26
CA LYS A 98 -32.43 34.59 26.36
C LYS A 98 -31.09 35.22 26.75
N VAL A 99 -31.13 36.55 26.85
CA VAL A 99 -30.10 37.44 27.42
C VAL A 99 -30.13 37.33 28.94
#